data_AF-A0A924ICY6-F1
#
_entry.id   AF-A0A924ICY6-F1
#
_cell.length_a   1.000
_cell.length_b   1.000
_cell.length_c   1.000
_cell.angle_alpha   90.00
_cell.angle_beta   90.00
_cell.angle_gamma   90.00
#
_symmetry.space_group_name_H-M   'P 1'
#
loop_
_entity.id
_entity.type
_entity.pdbx_description
1 polymer ?
#
loop_
_entity_poly.entity_id
_entity_poly.type
_entity_poly.pdbx_seq_one_letter_code
_entity_poly.pdbx_strand_id
1 'polypeptide(L)'
;MIMPATAKFMMLTLLGGFWLLAVKHVMRLDNRQPFHLAIDQRDRRKARFYFLSVWIGLVTALICFMGLEVVDGSFFSDPSQRQWILNIMRGAGMFGLGVVALIWGQVGQRVSLSNSDGKSPVPLPEEEKNQFKK
;
A
#
# COMPACT_ATOMS: atom_id res chain seq x y z
N MET A 1 -32.89 -0.12 6.27
CA MET A 1 -31.87 -0.05 7.34
C MET A 1 -30.62 -0.76 6.84
N ILE A 2 -29.80 -0.07 6.04
CA ILE A 2 -28.57 -0.65 5.46
C ILE A 2 -27.49 -0.54 6.54
N MET A 3 -26.95 -1.71 6.89
CA MET A 3 -26.35 -2.05 8.17
C MET A 3 -25.01 -1.37 8.47
N PRO A 4 -24.64 -1.17 9.75
CA PRO A 4 -23.33 -0.70 10.21
C PRO A 4 -22.13 -1.46 9.61
N ALA A 5 -22.36 -2.67 9.07
CA ALA A 5 -21.38 -3.44 8.32
C ALA A 5 -20.91 -2.78 7.00
N THR A 6 -21.61 -1.79 6.44
CA THR A 6 -21.15 -1.09 5.21
C THR A 6 -20.08 -0.04 5.50
N ALA A 7 -20.05 0.51 6.72
CA ALA A 7 -19.11 1.58 7.09
C ALA A 7 -17.64 1.15 6.97
N LYS A 8 -17.32 -0.09 7.36
CA LYS A 8 -15.96 -0.66 7.22
C LYS A 8 -15.52 -0.77 5.76
N PHE A 9 -16.42 -1.16 4.86
CA PHE A 9 -16.13 -1.32 3.43
C PHE A 9 -16.05 0.03 2.72
N MET A 10 -16.87 0.99 3.11
CA MET A 10 -16.75 2.38 2.63
C MET A 10 -15.39 2.97 3.02
N MET A 11 -14.98 2.82 4.28
CA MET A 11 -13.68 3.32 4.73
C MET A 11 -12.51 2.67 3.99
N LEU A 12 -12.56 1.34 3.80
CA LEU A 12 -11.60 0.60 2.99
C LEU A 12 -11.55 1.11 1.54
N THR A 13 -12.70 1.36 0.93
CA THR A 13 -12.79 1.82 -0.46
C THR A 13 -12.23 3.24 -0.61
N LEU A 14 -12.53 4.14 0.33
CA LEU A 14 -12.03 5.51 0.32
C LEU A 14 -10.50 5.55 0.50
N LEU A 15 -9.98 4.88 1.53
CA LEU A 15 -8.54 4.80 1.79
C LEU A 15 -7.81 4.08 0.65
N GLY A 16 -8.36 2.97 0.17
CA GLY A 16 -7.85 2.21 -0.97
C GLY A 16 -7.80 3.05 -2.25
N GLY A 17 -8.89 3.77 -2.56
CA GLY A 17 -8.95 4.68 -3.70
C GLY A 17 -7.91 5.79 -3.62
N PHE A 18 -7.78 6.44 -2.45
CA PHE A 18 -6.76 7.46 -2.23
C PHE A 18 -5.34 6.90 -2.41
N TRP A 19 -5.07 5.71 -1.86
CA TRP A 19 -3.77 5.05 -1.99
C TRP A 19 -3.45 4.68 -3.44
N LEU A 20 -4.42 4.17 -4.20
CA LEU A 20 -4.23 3.86 -5.62
C LEU A 20 -3.96 5.12 -6.46
N LEU A 21 -4.63 6.23 -6.17
CA LEU A 21 -4.35 7.52 -6.80
C LEU A 21 -2.92 7.99 -6.49
N ALA A 22 -2.50 7.87 -5.23
CA ALA A 22 -1.13 8.20 -4.82
C ALA A 22 -0.09 7.32 -5.54
N VAL A 23 -0.33 6.01 -5.63
CA VAL A 23 0.52 5.07 -6.38
C VAL A 23 0.64 5.48 -7.84
N LYS A 24 -0.49 5.77 -8.50
CA LYS A 24 -0.51 6.21 -9.90
C LYS A 24 0.30 7.49 -10.08
N HIS A 25 0.20 8.41 -9.13
CA HIS A 25 0.94 9.66 -9.18
C HIS A 25 2.46 9.47 -9.01
N VAL A 26 2.87 8.58 -8.09
CA VAL A 26 4.29 8.26 -7.83
C VAL A 26 4.92 7.49 -8.99
N MET A 27 4.15 6.58 -9.62
CA MET A 27 4.61 5.77 -10.75
C MET A 27 4.65 6.52 -12.08
N ARG A 28 4.13 7.75 -12.15
CA ARG A 28 4.14 8.57 -13.37
C ARG A 28 5.60 8.83 -13.80
N LEU A 29 5.88 8.49 -15.06
CA LEU A 29 7.16 8.79 -15.70
C LEU A 29 7.20 10.25 -16.13
N ASP A 30 8.37 10.86 -16.01
CA ASP A 30 8.61 12.19 -16.54
C ASP A 30 9.07 12.06 -18.00
N ASN A 31 8.23 12.52 -18.93
CA ASN A 31 8.50 12.41 -20.37
C ASN A 31 9.62 13.34 -20.85
N ARG A 32 10.10 14.26 -20.00
CA ARG A 32 11.17 15.20 -20.37
C ARG A 32 12.57 14.64 -20.18
N GLN A 33 12.72 13.51 -19.50
CA GLN A 33 14.02 12.89 -19.23
C GLN A 33 14.27 11.69 -20.15
N PRO A 34 15.54 11.38 -20.47
CA PRO A 34 15.86 10.18 -21.22
C PRO A 34 15.43 8.92 -20.43
N PHE A 35 14.95 7.92 -21.17
CA PHE A 35 14.17 6.79 -20.64
C PHE A 35 14.82 6.05 -19.47
N HIS A 36 16.13 5.80 -19.54
CA HIS A 36 16.89 5.09 -18.50
C HIS A 36 16.95 5.89 -17.17
N LEU A 37 17.15 7.21 -17.25
CA LEU A 37 17.15 8.10 -16.07
C LEU A 37 15.75 8.24 -15.48
N ALA A 38 14.72 8.31 -16.34
CA ALA A 38 13.33 8.39 -15.91
C ALA A 38 12.88 7.13 -15.12
N ILE A 39 13.38 5.95 -15.51
CA ILE A 39 13.11 4.68 -14.81
C ILE A 39 13.79 4.63 -13.45
N ASP A 40 15.09 4.94 -13.36
CA ASP A 40 15.81 4.90 -12.07
C ASP A 40 15.19 5.89 -11.06
N GLN A 41 14.85 7.11 -11.51
CA GLN A 41 14.16 8.07 -10.66
C GLN A 41 12.77 7.58 -10.21
N ARG A 42 12.00 6.95 -11.11
CA ARG A 42 10.69 6.36 -10.76
C ARG A 42 10.87 5.26 -9.70
N ASP A 43 11.85 4.39 -9.87
CA ASP A 43 12.05 3.25 -8.97
C ASP A 43 12.52 3.72 -7.58
N ARG A 44 13.35 4.77 -7.50
CA ARG A 44 13.68 5.44 -6.23
C ARG A 44 12.46 6.07 -5.56
N ARG A 45 11.61 6.79 -6.31
CA ARG A 45 10.36 7.37 -5.78
C ARG A 45 9.42 6.28 -5.28
N LYS A 46 9.27 5.20 -6.03
CA LYS A 46 8.46 4.02 -5.69
C LYS A 46 8.97 3.36 -4.41
N ALA A 47 10.27 3.14 -4.28
CA ALA A 47 10.86 2.54 -3.08
C ALA A 47 10.61 3.41 -1.83
N ARG A 48 10.81 4.73 -1.92
CA ARG A 48 10.51 5.67 -0.83
C ARG A 48 9.04 5.67 -0.45
N PHE A 49 8.14 5.67 -1.45
CA PHE A 49 6.71 5.63 -1.23
C PHE A 49 6.26 4.33 -0.54
N TYR A 50 6.81 3.19 -0.94
CA TYR A 50 6.52 1.89 -0.30
C TYR A 50 7.04 1.84 1.13
N PHE A 51 8.27 2.28 1.36
CA PHE A 51 8.83 2.36 2.71
C PHE A 51 7.93 3.22 3.62
N LEU A 52 7.55 4.41 3.17
CA LEU A 52 6.65 5.29 3.92
C LEU A 52 5.26 4.66 4.13
N SER A 53 4.72 4.01 3.11
CA SER A 53 3.41 3.36 3.16
C SER A 53 3.36 2.22 4.18
N VAL A 54 4.45 1.46 4.35
CA VAL A 54 4.54 0.43 5.39
C VAL A 54 4.47 1.05 6.78
N TRP A 55 5.22 2.12 7.03
CA TRP A 55 5.17 2.82 8.33
C TRP A 55 3.81 3.44 8.61
N ILE A 56 3.21 4.11 7.62
CA ILE A 56 1.86 4.67 7.75
C ILE A 56 0.85 3.54 8.02
N GLY A 57 0.96 2.41 7.33
CA GLY A 57 0.11 1.24 7.54
C GLY A 57 0.23 0.65 8.94
N LEU A 58 1.46 0.48 9.44
CA LEU A 58 1.74 -0.02 10.79
C LEU A 58 1.25 0.93 11.88
N VAL A 59 1.54 2.23 11.76
CA VAL A 59 1.08 3.25 12.71
C VAL A 59 -0.45 3.34 12.72
N THR A 60 -1.08 3.32 11.54
CA THR A 60 -2.55 3.33 11.43
C THR A 60 -3.16 2.09 12.09
N ALA A 61 -2.59 0.90 11.83
CA ALA A 61 -3.05 -0.33 12.46
C ALA A 61 -2.90 -0.29 13.99
N LEU A 62 -1.77 0.22 14.50
CA LEU A 62 -1.51 0.33 15.93
C LEU A 62 -2.47 1.31 16.62
N ILE A 63 -2.67 2.50 16.04
CA ILE A 63 -3.63 3.48 16.56
C ILE A 63 -5.05 2.91 16.55
N CYS A 64 -5.43 2.20 15.49
CA CYS A 64 -6.74 1.56 15.41
C CYS A 64 -6.90 0.45 16.46
N PHE A 65 -5.86 -0.34 16.69
CA PHE A 65 -5.89 -1.40 17.71
C PHE A 65 -6.06 -0.82 19.12
N MET A 66 -5.21 0.15 19.51
CA MET A 66 -5.30 0.82 20.81
C MET A 66 -6.66 1.52 20.99
N GLY A 67 -7.15 2.19 19.95
CA GLY A 67 -8.44 2.86 20.03
C GLY A 67 -9.64 1.91 20.07
N LEU A 68 -9.53 0.71 19.49
CA LEU A 68 -10.57 -0.32 19.63
C LEU A 68 -10.69 -0.80 21.08
N GLU A 69 -9.57 -0.99 21.79
CA GLU A 69 -9.58 -1.35 23.22
C GLU A 69 -10.24 -0.27 24.08
N VAL A 70 -9.95 1.01 23.80
CA VAL A 70 -10.55 2.15 24.50
C VAL A 70 -12.06 2.26 24.22
N VAL A 71 -12.47 2.06 22.96
CA VAL A 71 -13.88 2.12 22.54
C VAL A 71 -14.69 0.94 23.08
N ASP A 72 -14.06 -0.21 23.30
CA ASP A 72 -14.76 -1.37 23.83
C ASP A 72 -15.07 -1.26 25.33
N GLY A 73 -14.19 -0.58 26.08
CA GLY A 73 -14.36 -0.28 27.50
C GLY A 73 -15.19 0.96 27.83
N SER A 74 -15.62 1.75 26.84
CA SER A 74 -16.33 3.02 27.06
C SER A 74 -17.86 2.88 26.95
N PHE A 75 -18.55 3.64 27.80
CA PHE A 75 -20.01 3.75 27.77
C PHE A 75 -20.42 4.80 26.73
N PHE A 76 -21.03 4.32 25.63
CA PHE A 76 -21.69 5.17 24.65
C PHE A 76 -23.18 5.24 24.98
N SER A 77 -23.75 6.45 24.91
CA SER A 77 -25.18 6.68 25.09
C SER A 77 -26.03 6.07 23.97
N ASP A 78 -25.48 5.96 22.76
CA ASP A 78 -26.14 5.34 21.60
C ASP A 78 -25.34 4.11 21.12
N PRO A 79 -25.93 2.90 21.18
CA PRO A 79 -25.31 1.67 20.68
C PRO A 79 -24.99 1.71 19.18
N SER A 80 -25.78 2.44 18.39
CA SER A 80 -25.59 2.52 16.94
C SER A 80 -24.34 3.34 16.57
N GLN A 81 -24.10 4.43 17.30
CA GLN A 81 -22.91 5.26 17.17
C GLN A 81 -21.64 4.49 17.52
N ARG A 82 -21.67 3.72 18.63
CA ARG A 82 -20.56 2.84 19.02
C ARG A 82 -20.22 1.85 17.91
N GLN A 83 -21.22 1.15 17.36
CA GLN A 83 -21.00 0.20 16.28
C GLN A 83 -20.45 0.85 15.01
N TRP A 84 -20.89 2.06 14.69
CA TRP A 84 -20.38 2.78 13.53
C TRP A 84 -18.90 3.15 13.68
N ILE A 85 -18.50 3.70 14.84
CA ILE A 85 -17.10 4.03 15.15
C ILE A 85 -16.22 2.78 15.11
N LEU A 86 -16.64 1.69 15.78
CA LEU A 86 -15.92 0.42 15.78
C LEU A 86 -15.69 -0.11 14.35
N ASN A 87 -16.69 -0.02 13.47
CA ASN A 87 -16.56 -0.49 12.10
C ASN A 87 -15.63 0.39 11.25
N ILE A 88 -15.58 1.70 11.47
CA ILE A 88 -14.62 2.60 10.81
C ILE A 88 -13.20 2.27 11.25
N MET A 89 -12.96 2.12 12.55
CA MET A 89 -11.63 1.79 13.09
C MET A 89 -11.15 0.44 12.58
N ARG A 90 -12.03 -0.58 12.52
CA ARG A 90 -11.72 -1.87 11.90
C ARG A 90 -11.40 -1.71 10.42
N GLY A 91 -12.15 -0.91 9.67
CA GLY A 91 -11.89 -0.60 8.26
C GLY A 91 -10.51 0.00 8.03
N ALA A 92 -10.16 1.03 8.81
CA ALA A 92 -8.85 1.69 8.75
C ALA A 92 -7.69 0.77 9.17
N GLY A 93 -7.88 -0.03 10.23
CA GLY A 93 -6.89 -1.02 10.67
C GLY A 93 -6.64 -2.11 9.61
N MET A 94 -7.71 -2.66 9.02
CA MET A 94 -7.59 -3.62 7.92
C MET A 94 -6.89 -3.02 6.70
N PHE A 95 -7.17 -1.75 6.37
CA PHE A 95 -6.47 -1.05 5.30
C PHE A 95 -4.96 -0.96 5.58
N GLY A 96 -4.58 -0.54 6.79
CA GLY A 96 -3.16 -0.42 7.19
C GLY A 96 -2.41 -1.74 7.05
N LEU A 97 -3.00 -2.83 7.57
CA LEU A 97 -2.44 -4.18 7.43
C LEU A 97 -2.40 -4.65 5.97
N GLY A 98 -3.45 -4.35 5.19
CA GLY A 98 -3.52 -4.68 3.77
C GLY A 98 -2.41 -4.02 2.95
N VAL A 99 -2.13 -2.73 3.20
CA VAL A 99 -1.01 -2.02 2.56
C VAL A 99 0.33 -2.68 2.88
N VAL A 100 0.55 -3.03 4.16
CA VAL A 100 1.77 -3.72 4.58
C VAL A 100 1.89 -5.08 3.90
N ALA A 101 0.83 -5.88 3.89
CA ALA A 101 0.81 -7.21 3.26
C ALA A 101 1.07 -7.14 1.74
N LEU A 102 0.48 -6.17 1.04
CA LEU A 102 0.69 -5.98 -0.39
C LEU A 102 2.14 -5.57 -0.70
N ILE A 103 2.70 -4.65 0.07
CA ILE A 103 4.09 -4.21 -0.12
C ILE A 103 5.05 -5.36 0.22
N TRP A 104 4.81 -6.07 1.31
CA TRP A 104 5.63 -7.21 1.71
C TRP A 104 5.55 -8.36 0.70
N GLY A 105 4.37 -8.60 0.10
CA GLY A 105 4.22 -9.55 -1.01
C GLY A 105 5.08 -9.16 -2.22
N GLN A 106 5.10 -7.88 -2.59
CA GLN A 106 5.94 -7.39 -3.70
C GLN A 106 7.44 -7.43 -3.38
N VAL A 107 7.84 -7.16 -2.14
CA VAL A 107 9.24 -7.26 -1.71
C VAL A 107 9.66 -8.73 -1.62
N GLY A 108 8.84 -9.58 -1.00
CA GLY A 108 9.08 -11.01 -0.84
C GLY A 108 9.25 -11.73 -2.18
N GLN A 109 8.41 -11.41 -3.18
CA GLN A 109 8.56 -11.94 -4.54
C GLN A 109 9.90 -11.55 -5.19
N ARG A 110 10.41 -10.34 -4.91
CA ARG A 110 11.72 -9.88 -5.42
C ARG A 110 12.90 -10.57 -4.73
N VAL A 111 12.76 -10.96 -3.46
CA VAL A 111 13.79 -11.69 -2.71
C VAL A 111 13.79 -13.18 -3.07
N SER A 112 12.62 -13.77 -3.37
CA SER A 112 12.49 -15.17 -3.78
C SER A 112 12.89 -15.45 -5.23
N LEU A 113 12.92 -14.41 -6.08
CA LEU A 113 13.58 -14.52 -7.37
C LEU A 113 15.08 -14.64 -7.09
N SER A 114 15.59 -15.88 -7.16
CA SER A 114 17.01 -16.18 -7.07
C SER A 114 17.75 -15.37 -8.13
N ASN A 115 18.30 -14.23 -7.70
CA ASN A 115 19.16 -13.39 -8.52
C ASN A 115 20.52 -14.09 -8.57
N SER A 116 20.80 -14.81 -9.64
CA SER A 116 22.08 -15.50 -9.85
C SER A 116 23.29 -14.57 -9.96
N ASP A 117 23.11 -13.25 -10.09
CA ASP A 117 24.21 -12.35 -10.48
C ASP A 117 24.52 -11.18 -9.54
N GLY A 118 23.83 -11.03 -8.40
CA GLY A 118 24.21 -10.03 -7.37
C GLY A 118 24.27 -8.55 -7.82
N LYS A 119 23.93 -8.22 -9.08
CA LYS A 119 23.94 -6.88 -9.64
C LYS A 119 22.80 -6.70 -10.64
N SER A 120 21.99 -5.66 -10.40
CA SER A 120 20.87 -5.13 -11.19
C SER A 120 19.48 -5.76 -10.96
N PRO A 121 18.43 -4.95 -10.68
CA PRO A 121 17.09 -5.44 -10.36
C PRO A 121 16.08 -5.18 -11.49
N VAL A 122 16.35 -5.54 -12.75
CA VAL A 122 15.32 -5.74 -13.79
C VAL A 122 15.87 -6.69 -14.86
N PRO A 123 15.22 -7.83 -15.18
CA PRO A 123 15.53 -8.55 -16.42
C PRO A 123 15.08 -7.69 -17.61
N LEU A 124 16.03 -7.31 -18.48
CA LEU A 124 15.71 -6.66 -19.74
C LEU A 124 14.74 -7.57 -20.55
N PRO A 125 13.63 -7.03 -21.08
CA PRO A 125 12.78 -7.77 -22.01
C PRO A 125 13.64 -8.24 -23.21
N GLU A 126 13.41 -9.47 -23.68
CA GLU A 126 14.28 -10.19 -24.62
C GLU A 126 14.53 -9.47 -25.95
N GLU A 127 13.75 -8.43 -26.28
CA GLU A 127 13.91 -7.60 -27.48
C GLU A 127 15.27 -6.85 -27.53
N GLU A 128 15.89 -6.51 -26.39
CA GLU A 128 17.24 -5.90 -26.38
C GLU A 128 18.38 -6.92 -26.52
N LYS A 129 18.17 -8.18 -26.15
CA LYS A 129 19.22 -9.22 -26.26
C LYS A 129 19.52 -9.61 -27.72
N ASN A 130 18.52 -9.51 -28.60
CA ASN A 130 18.69 -9.84 -30.02
C ASN A 130 19.30 -8.70 -30.85
N GLN A 131 19.34 -7.46 -30.36
CA GLN A 131 20.07 -6.39 -31.04
C GLN A 131 21.60 -6.48 -30.87
N PHE A 132 22.07 -7.18 -29.82
CA PHE A 132 23.50 -7.42 -29.57
C PHE A 132 24.02 -8.75 -30.11
N LYS A 133 23.15 -9.57 -30.73
CA LYS A 133 23.53 -10.75 -31.52
C LYS A 133 23.31 -10.47 -33.01
N LYS A 134 24.07 -9.52 -33.55
CA LYS A 134 24.47 -9.58 -34.96
C LYS A 134 25.62 -10.56 -35.11
#